data_AF-A0AAD8LPL6-F1
#
_entry.id   AF-A0AAD8LPL6-F1
#
_cell.length_a   1.000
_cell.length_b   1.000
_cell.length_c   1.000
_cell.angle_alpha   90.00
_cell.angle_beta   90.00
_cell.angle_gamma   90.00
#
_symmetry.space_group_name_H-M   'P 1'
#
loop_
_entity.id
_entity.type
_entity.pdbx_description
1 polymer ?
#
loop_
_entity_poly.entity_id
_entity_poly.type
_entity_poly.pdbx_seq_one_letter_code
_entity_poly.pdbx_strand_id
1 'polypeptide(L)'
;MMECIYATAKKRSNTSKSKSLIPKKKAKEKPTFNKAKMTITAEQRKKIDELYRAHIAVTDTPAYVEKLSLNTYTEESSPYLTLFQSEKITKDDLIGIDQPFGLVPPDRYELWKLCGRVCDPEPPISSQSLTPKQFTQRLFGNKFELTKDEFNYNIDYKMRFYAPGYGDIFFIDKVRCWRAWFLFRDYKEGREDLPTYRSIHQILRPKDEFPLSAAMLAVNYEIHRQGVHPAILDMFWKFFTDDEEIIKRDIVTCKLNWIVDRLKKLDPGEGISPDNFYHIFIEPAREALKHFHKDSFVRDQHRRMRESDIYQKVLSNNKALRQRYKILTAAYLEEIRSMYKTPTPTFYRRYERRRLAGYFNLLADNYERNQRRRALPPELVEKYKAERAAKPVVKKKREKRPSKRNKKLGRGVAN
;
A
#
# COMPACT_ATOMS: atom_id res chain seq x y z
N MET A 1 14.42 13.85 67.81
CA MET A 1 13.55 14.85 67.15
C MET A 1 13.93 14.90 65.68
N MET A 2 12.91 14.98 64.83
CA MET A 2 12.95 14.95 63.37
C MET A 2 13.98 15.91 62.76
N GLU A 3 14.54 15.54 61.62
CA GLU A 3 14.42 16.35 60.39
C GLU A 3 14.72 15.53 59.12
N CYS A 4 14.05 15.93 58.04
CA CYS A 4 13.85 15.23 56.77
C CYS A 4 15.09 15.24 55.86
N ILE A 5 15.37 14.14 55.15
CA ILE A 5 16.14 14.16 53.89
C ILE A 5 15.51 13.20 52.87
N TYR A 6 15.23 13.76 51.69
CA TYR A 6 14.70 13.15 50.48
C TYR A 6 15.56 11.97 49.96
N ALA A 7 14.92 10.83 49.70
CA ALA A 7 15.53 9.70 49.01
C ALA A 7 15.23 9.75 47.50
N THR A 8 16.29 9.81 46.70
CA THR A 8 16.28 9.86 45.23
C THR A 8 16.09 8.47 44.63
N ALA A 9 15.01 8.28 43.86
CA ALA A 9 14.71 7.04 43.15
C ALA A 9 15.49 6.94 41.82
N LYS A 10 16.66 6.26 41.85
CA LYS A 10 17.39 5.80 40.65
C LYS A 10 16.60 4.68 39.94
N LYS A 11 15.94 5.00 38.83
CA LYS A 11 15.45 3.99 37.86
C LYS A 11 16.61 3.51 36.98
N ARG A 12 16.99 2.25 37.18
CA ARG A 12 17.96 1.50 36.36
C ARG A 12 17.36 1.16 35.00
N SER A 13 17.95 1.69 33.93
CA SER A 13 17.71 1.28 32.54
C SER A 13 18.51 0.02 32.22
N ASN A 14 17.84 -1.15 32.18
CA ASN A 14 18.44 -2.37 31.66
C ASN A 14 18.32 -2.38 30.12
N THR A 15 19.28 -1.76 29.44
CA THR A 15 19.55 -2.01 28.02
C THR A 15 20.42 -3.27 27.91
N SER A 16 19.81 -4.40 27.59
CA SER A 16 20.51 -5.63 27.24
C SER A 16 21.29 -5.43 25.94
N LYS A 17 22.59 -5.16 26.05
CA LYS A 17 23.56 -5.22 24.95
C LYS A 17 23.73 -6.68 24.52
N SER A 18 22.95 -7.13 23.53
CA SER A 18 23.30 -8.33 22.77
C SER A 18 24.51 -8.01 21.90
N LYS A 19 25.70 -8.44 22.33
CA LYS A 19 26.91 -8.47 21.50
C LYS A 19 26.70 -9.49 20.38
N SER A 20 26.29 -9.02 19.20
CA SER A 20 26.36 -9.82 17.97
C SER A 20 27.83 -9.94 17.55
N LEU A 21 28.38 -11.14 17.68
CA LEU A 21 29.65 -11.56 17.10
C LEU A 21 29.52 -11.58 15.57
N ILE A 22 29.78 -10.44 14.94
CA ILE A 22 29.98 -10.34 13.49
C ILE A 22 31.48 -10.53 13.24
N PRO A 23 31.92 -11.57 12.51
CA PRO A 23 33.33 -11.70 12.14
C PRO A 23 33.70 -10.56 11.18
N LYS A 24 34.71 -9.77 11.56
CA LYS A 24 35.31 -8.72 10.72
C LYS A 24 35.79 -9.35 9.39
N LYS A 25 35.08 -9.08 8.30
CA LYS A 25 35.57 -9.37 6.95
C LYS A 25 36.72 -8.42 6.64
N LYS A 26 37.87 -8.99 6.26
CA LYS A 26 39.02 -8.29 5.69
C LYS A 26 38.57 -7.42 4.51
N ALA A 27 39.11 -6.21 4.43
CA ALA A 27 38.95 -5.32 3.29
C ALA A 27 39.38 -6.05 2.01
N LYS A 28 38.47 -6.15 1.03
CA LYS A 28 38.83 -6.59 -0.32
C LYS A 28 39.52 -5.43 -1.02
N GLU A 29 40.73 -5.67 -1.50
CA GLU A 29 41.44 -4.77 -2.42
C GLU A 29 40.59 -4.52 -3.67
N LYS A 30 40.64 -3.28 -4.17
CA LYS A 30 39.98 -2.88 -5.42
C LYS A 30 40.69 -3.60 -6.58
N PRO A 31 39.95 -4.21 -7.53
CA PRO A 31 40.58 -4.75 -8.73
C PRO A 31 41.08 -3.59 -9.60
N THR A 32 42.39 -3.55 -9.81
CA THR A 32 43.03 -2.68 -10.80
C THR A 32 42.67 -3.17 -12.20
N PHE A 33 41.74 -2.47 -12.85
CA PHE A 33 41.51 -2.63 -14.28
C PHE A 33 42.68 -2.01 -15.04
N ASN A 34 43.64 -2.84 -15.46
CA ASN A 34 44.59 -2.50 -16.51
C ASN A 34 43.82 -2.39 -17.83
N LYS A 35 43.29 -1.20 -18.13
CA LYS A 35 42.89 -0.85 -19.50
C LYS A 35 44.16 -0.54 -20.27
N ALA A 36 44.56 -1.44 -21.17
CA ALA A 36 45.54 -1.14 -22.19
C ALA A 36 45.12 0.16 -22.89
N LYS A 37 45.96 1.18 -22.82
CA LYS A 37 45.77 2.45 -23.55
C LYS A 37 45.85 2.12 -25.04
N MET A 38 44.72 1.96 -25.72
CA MET A 38 44.68 2.07 -27.17
C MET A 38 45.00 3.53 -27.50
N THR A 39 46.24 3.79 -27.89
CA THR A 39 46.65 5.10 -28.41
C THR A 39 46.01 5.27 -29.77
N ILE A 40 44.92 6.04 -29.81
CA ILE A 40 44.28 6.54 -31.03
C ILE A 40 45.37 7.16 -31.90
N THR A 41 45.56 6.64 -33.12
CA THR A 41 46.55 7.14 -34.08
C THR A 41 46.22 8.58 -34.50
N ALA A 42 47.21 9.34 -34.94
CA ALA A 42 47.03 10.76 -35.31
C ALA A 42 45.96 10.94 -36.41
N GLU A 43 45.81 9.95 -37.30
CA GLU A 43 44.78 9.94 -38.35
C GLU A 43 43.37 9.70 -37.78
N GLN A 44 43.23 8.83 -36.79
CA GLN A 44 41.96 8.61 -36.10
C GLN A 44 41.57 9.85 -35.29
N ARG A 45 42.52 10.57 -34.70
CA ARG A 45 42.26 11.85 -34.03
C ARG A 45 41.73 12.90 -35.02
N LYS A 46 42.35 13.04 -36.20
CA LYS A 46 41.86 13.96 -37.24
C LYS A 46 40.43 13.62 -37.70
N LYS A 47 40.14 12.34 -37.93
CA LYS A 47 38.78 11.90 -38.29
C LYS A 47 37.77 12.14 -37.18
N ILE A 48 38.17 11.91 -35.93
CA ILE A 48 37.33 12.23 -34.75
C ILE A 48 37.11 13.74 -34.67
N ASP A 49 38.15 14.56 -34.87
CA ASP A 49 38.06 16.02 -34.84
C ASP A 49 37.20 16.58 -35.98
N GLU A 50 37.27 15.99 -37.18
CA GLU A 50 36.42 16.33 -38.32
C GLU A 50 34.96 15.97 -38.07
N LEU A 51 34.69 14.77 -37.54
CA LEU A 51 33.33 14.38 -37.11
C LEU A 51 32.83 15.28 -35.98
N TYR A 52 33.71 15.63 -35.03
CA TYR A 52 33.38 16.51 -33.91
C TYR A 52 33.04 17.92 -34.40
N ARG A 53 33.81 18.47 -35.34
CA ARG A 53 33.52 19.76 -35.98
C ARG A 53 32.24 19.73 -36.82
N ALA A 54 31.96 18.64 -37.53
CA ALA A 54 30.72 18.48 -38.28
C ALA A 54 29.50 18.42 -37.35
N HIS A 55 29.62 17.74 -36.21
CA HIS A 55 28.57 17.73 -35.19
C HIS A 55 28.41 19.09 -34.50
N ILE A 56 29.51 19.78 -34.18
CA ILE A 56 29.49 21.13 -33.61
C ILE A 56 28.83 22.13 -34.57
N ALA A 57 29.12 22.06 -35.87
CA ALA A 57 28.52 22.97 -36.86
C ALA A 57 26.99 22.86 -36.93
N VAL A 58 26.44 21.69 -36.62
CA VAL A 58 24.98 21.49 -36.53
C VAL A 58 24.43 22.06 -35.22
N THR A 59 25.19 22.00 -34.12
CA THR A 59 24.79 22.48 -32.79
C THR A 59 25.07 23.97 -32.54
N ASP A 60 25.99 24.59 -33.26
CA ASP A 60 26.35 26.01 -33.07
C ASP A 60 25.52 26.96 -33.96
N THR A 61 24.40 26.47 -34.51
CA THR A 61 23.45 27.36 -35.20
C THR A 61 22.74 28.23 -34.16
N PRO A 62 22.60 29.55 -34.39
CA PRO A 62 21.97 30.46 -33.41
C PRO A 62 20.54 30.01 -33.03
N ALA A 63 19.81 29.41 -33.98
CA ALA A 63 18.49 28.82 -33.73
C ALA A 63 18.52 27.57 -32.83
N TYR A 64 19.60 26.78 -32.85
CA TYR A 64 19.78 25.62 -31.96
C TYR A 64 20.23 26.06 -30.56
N VAL A 65 21.06 27.10 -30.48
CA VAL A 65 21.44 27.75 -29.22
C VAL A 65 20.22 28.41 -28.55
N GLU A 66 19.34 29.07 -29.31
CA GLU A 66 18.06 29.60 -28.81
C GLU A 66 17.09 28.49 -28.36
N LYS A 67 17.03 27.35 -29.07
CA LYS A 67 16.24 26.19 -28.62
C LYS A 67 16.83 25.53 -27.37
N LEU A 68 18.15 25.57 -27.20
CA LEU A 68 18.84 25.10 -25.99
C LEU A 68 18.63 26.05 -24.81
N SER A 69 18.68 27.36 -25.03
CA SER A 69 18.41 28.35 -23.98
C SER A 69 16.95 28.30 -23.52
N LEU A 70 16.01 28.02 -24.42
CA LEU A 70 14.62 27.69 -24.08
C LEU A 70 14.49 26.40 -23.24
N ASN A 71 15.40 25.43 -23.41
CA ASN A 71 15.47 24.20 -22.60
C ASN A 71 16.26 24.37 -21.28
N THR A 72 16.89 25.52 -21.06
CA THR A 72 17.61 25.89 -19.84
C THR A 72 17.03 27.14 -19.19
N TYR A 73 15.73 27.41 -19.37
CA TYR A 73 15.00 28.14 -18.35
C TYR A 73 14.97 27.27 -17.09
N THR A 74 16.09 27.24 -16.36
CA THR A 74 16.04 27.27 -14.91
C THR A 74 15.38 28.60 -14.58
N GLU A 75 14.05 28.62 -14.58
CA GLU A 75 13.33 29.67 -13.88
C GLU A 75 13.92 29.71 -12.48
N GLU A 76 14.34 30.91 -12.05
CA GLU A 76 14.83 31.15 -10.70
C GLU A 76 13.81 30.54 -9.75
N SER A 77 14.16 29.41 -9.12
CA SER A 77 13.23 28.64 -8.31
C SER A 77 12.89 29.47 -7.08
N SER A 78 11.87 30.32 -7.21
CA SER A 78 11.38 31.11 -6.11
C SER A 78 10.82 30.13 -5.07
N PRO A 79 11.14 30.31 -3.77
CA PRO A 79 10.76 29.37 -2.74
C PRO A 79 9.24 29.14 -2.76
N TYR A 80 8.80 27.90 -2.52
CA TYR A 80 7.41 27.41 -2.62
C TYR A 80 6.32 28.39 -2.14
N LEU A 81 6.62 29.20 -1.12
CA LEU A 81 5.73 30.20 -0.52
C LEU A 81 5.52 31.48 -1.36
N THR A 82 6.51 31.94 -2.14
CA THR A 82 6.35 33.14 -2.97
C THR A 82 5.44 32.89 -4.16
N LEU A 83 5.45 31.66 -4.70
CA LEU A 83 4.51 31.25 -5.76
C LEU A 83 3.10 30.96 -5.23
N PHE A 84 2.94 30.66 -3.94
CA PHE A 84 1.62 30.60 -3.28
C PHE A 84 0.99 31.99 -3.09
N GLN A 85 1.70 33.08 -3.39
CA GLN A 85 1.16 34.45 -3.31
C GLN A 85 1.19 35.20 -4.65
N SER A 86 1.83 34.65 -5.69
CA SER A 86 2.02 35.33 -7.00
C SER A 86 0.75 35.40 -7.86
N GLU A 87 0.04 34.29 -8.07
CA GLU A 87 -1.23 34.29 -8.81
C GLU A 87 -2.37 34.88 -7.95
N LYS A 88 -3.15 35.80 -8.48
CA LYS A 88 -4.36 36.32 -7.81
C LYS A 88 -5.56 35.52 -8.30
N ILE A 89 -5.94 34.48 -7.55
CA ILE A 89 -7.14 33.67 -7.83
C ILE A 89 -8.25 34.18 -6.91
N THR A 90 -9.42 34.46 -7.48
CA THR A 90 -10.62 34.89 -6.74
C THR A 90 -11.66 33.77 -6.68
N LYS A 91 -12.68 33.92 -5.83
CA LYS A 91 -13.75 32.93 -5.67
C LYS A 91 -14.61 32.81 -6.93
N ASP A 92 -14.72 33.89 -7.70
CA ASP A 92 -15.52 33.97 -8.92
C ASP A 92 -14.92 33.15 -10.07
N ASP A 93 -13.61 32.88 -10.03
CA ASP A 93 -12.90 32.07 -11.01
C ASP A 93 -13.16 30.56 -10.84
N LEU A 94 -13.74 30.14 -9.70
CA LEU A 94 -13.94 28.74 -9.36
C LEU A 94 -15.23 28.20 -9.98
N ILE A 95 -15.09 27.20 -10.85
CA ILE A 95 -16.22 26.57 -11.53
C ILE A 95 -16.44 25.15 -10.98
N GLY A 96 -17.60 24.93 -10.36
CA GLY A 96 -18.01 23.61 -9.86
C GLY A 96 -17.83 23.43 -8.36
N ILE A 97 -18.22 22.24 -7.88
CA ILE A 97 -18.18 21.88 -6.45
C ILE A 97 -16.87 21.15 -6.09
N ASP A 98 -16.28 20.47 -7.07
CA ASP A 98 -15.13 19.59 -6.90
C ASP A 98 -13.87 20.14 -7.59
N GLN A 99 -12.70 19.75 -7.09
CA GLN A 99 -11.42 20.06 -7.72
C GLN A 99 -11.34 19.53 -9.16
N PRO A 100 -10.68 20.23 -10.10
CA PRO A 100 -9.79 21.39 -9.92
C PRO A 100 -10.50 22.75 -10.04
N PHE A 101 -11.84 22.81 -9.90
CA PHE A 101 -12.63 24.04 -10.07
C PHE A 101 -12.44 24.74 -11.43
N GLY A 102 -12.10 23.99 -12.48
CA GLY A 102 -11.83 24.54 -13.82
C GLY A 102 -10.48 25.23 -13.99
N LEU A 103 -9.63 25.30 -12.96
CA LEU A 103 -8.33 26.00 -12.99
C LEU A 103 -7.23 25.24 -13.75
N VAL A 104 -7.40 23.92 -13.90
CA VAL A 104 -6.44 23.03 -14.55
C VAL A 104 -7.11 22.40 -15.77
N PRO A 105 -6.43 22.37 -16.95
CA PRO A 105 -6.93 21.67 -18.12
C PRO A 105 -7.27 20.20 -17.82
N PRO A 106 -8.38 19.66 -18.37
CA PRO A 106 -8.86 18.33 -18.01
C PRO A 106 -7.88 17.21 -18.39
N ASP A 107 -7.19 17.34 -19.52
CA ASP A 107 -6.16 16.40 -19.97
C ASP A 107 -4.98 16.33 -18.98
N ARG A 108 -4.48 17.50 -18.58
CA ARG A 108 -3.38 17.61 -17.61
C ARG A 108 -3.80 17.15 -16.22
N TYR A 109 -5.03 17.46 -15.80
CA TYR A 109 -5.58 17.06 -14.51
C TYR A 109 -5.72 15.53 -14.39
N GLU A 110 -6.24 14.86 -15.42
CA GLU A 110 -6.36 13.40 -15.39
C GLU A 110 -5.00 12.69 -15.39
N LEU A 111 -4.03 13.22 -16.14
CA LEU A 111 -2.65 12.73 -16.09
C LEU A 111 -1.99 12.97 -14.74
N TRP A 112 -2.26 14.10 -14.11
CA TRP A 112 -1.79 14.38 -12.76
C TRP A 112 -2.33 13.36 -11.76
N LYS A 113 -3.63 13.05 -11.83
CA LYS A 113 -4.27 12.01 -11.00
C LYS A 113 -3.65 10.63 -11.21
N LEU A 114 -3.40 10.25 -12.47
CA LEU A 114 -2.76 8.98 -12.79
C LEU A 114 -1.32 8.94 -12.26
N CYS A 115 -0.53 10.00 -12.52
CA CYS A 115 0.85 10.15 -12.08
C CYS A 115 0.96 9.98 -10.57
N GLY A 116 0.16 10.71 -9.79
CA GLY A 116 0.20 10.65 -8.32
C GLY A 116 -0.22 9.31 -7.69
N ARG A 117 -0.88 8.42 -8.44
CA ARG A 117 -1.21 7.05 -7.99
C ARG A 117 -0.11 6.06 -8.32
N VAL A 118 0.41 6.18 -9.54
CA VAL A 118 1.36 5.25 -10.16
C VAL A 118 2.77 5.45 -9.61
N CYS A 119 3.19 6.71 -9.42
CA CYS A 119 4.46 7.09 -8.85
C CYS A 119 4.69 6.54 -7.43
N ASP A 120 5.96 6.47 -7.03
CA ASP A 120 6.36 5.91 -5.73
C ASP A 120 5.83 6.77 -4.59
N PRO A 121 5.11 6.20 -3.60
CA PRO A 121 4.47 6.99 -2.57
C PRO A 121 5.49 7.40 -1.51
N GLU A 122 5.55 8.69 -1.20
CA GLU A 122 6.31 9.25 -0.08
C GLU A 122 5.33 9.86 0.94
N PRO A 123 4.71 9.01 1.79
CA PRO A 123 3.73 9.48 2.74
C PRO A 123 4.37 10.48 3.71
N PRO A 124 3.65 11.54 4.11
CA PRO A 124 2.19 11.65 3.99
C PRO A 124 1.68 12.50 2.80
N ILE A 125 2.53 13.32 2.17
CA ILE A 125 2.06 14.42 1.30
C ILE A 125 2.31 14.15 -0.19
N SER A 126 3.41 13.49 -0.56
CA SER A 126 3.90 13.51 -1.95
C SER A 126 4.22 12.15 -2.55
N SER A 127 4.40 12.11 -3.86
CA SER A 127 4.98 10.98 -4.59
C SER A 127 6.30 11.37 -5.24
N GLN A 128 7.20 10.41 -5.38
CA GLN A 128 8.49 10.54 -6.07
C GLN A 128 8.38 10.03 -7.52
N SER A 129 9.50 9.74 -8.19
CA SER A 129 9.50 9.13 -9.52
C SER A 129 8.80 7.77 -9.53
N LEU A 130 8.35 7.36 -10.71
CA LEU A 130 7.83 6.02 -10.96
C LEU A 130 8.99 5.03 -11.11
N THR A 131 9.28 4.23 -10.07
CA THR A 131 10.26 3.15 -10.23
C THR A 131 9.59 1.86 -10.69
N PRO A 132 10.12 1.19 -11.74
CA PRO A 132 9.50 -0.03 -12.29
C PRO A 132 9.30 -1.12 -11.25
N LYS A 133 10.25 -1.25 -10.32
CA LYS A 133 10.21 -2.26 -9.26
C LYS A 133 9.09 -2.01 -8.24
N GLN A 134 8.97 -0.79 -7.71
CA GLN A 134 7.93 -0.48 -6.73
C GLN A 134 6.55 -0.51 -7.38
N PHE A 135 6.41 0.03 -8.58
CA PHE A 135 5.14 0.02 -9.30
C PHE A 135 4.64 -1.39 -9.57
N THR A 136 5.47 -2.26 -10.15
CA THR A 136 5.06 -3.64 -10.44
C THR A 136 4.75 -4.42 -9.16
N GLN A 137 5.46 -4.18 -8.07
CA GLN A 137 5.13 -4.75 -6.76
C GLN A 137 3.78 -4.26 -6.23
N ARG A 138 3.46 -2.96 -6.36
CA ARG A 138 2.18 -2.39 -5.91
C ARG A 138 1.01 -2.87 -6.77
N LEU A 139 1.21 -2.94 -8.08
CA LEU A 139 0.20 -3.33 -9.06
C LEU A 139 -0.13 -4.82 -8.96
N PHE A 140 0.86 -5.70 -9.02
CA PHE A 140 0.65 -7.16 -9.04
C PHE A 140 0.63 -7.79 -7.64
N GLY A 141 1.30 -7.20 -6.67
CA GLY A 141 1.55 -7.84 -5.37
C GLY A 141 2.29 -9.17 -5.56
N ASN A 142 1.62 -10.27 -5.23
CA ASN A 142 2.15 -11.62 -5.37
C ASN A 142 1.71 -12.32 -6.66
N LYS A 143 0.79 -11.72 -7.44
CA LYS A 143 0.30 -12.30 -8.70
C LYS A 143 1.33 -12.09 -9.81
N PHE A 144 1.28 -12.94 -10.83
CA PHE A 144 2.08 -12.80 -12.05
C PHE A 144 1.29 -12.17 -13.20
N GLU A 145 -0.04 -12.35 -13.19
CA GLU A 145 -0.95 -11.89 -14.23
C GLU A 145 -2.13 -11.15 -13.59
N LEU A 146 -2.67 -10.17 -14.32
CA LEU A 146 -3.83 -9.37 -13.92
C LEU A 146 -4.81 -9.26 -15.09
N THR A 147 -6.10 -9.28 -14.77
CA THR A 147 -7.16 -8.91 -15.72
C THR A 147 -7.36 -7.40 -15.75
N LYS A 148 -8.06 -6.91 -16.78
CA LYS A 148 -8.37 -5.48 -16.94
C LYS A 148 -9.08 -4.87 -15.73
N ASP A 149 -10.09 -5.55 -15.22
CA ASP A 149 -10.84 -5.07 -14.05
C ASP A 149 -9.96 -5.06 -12.78
N GLU A 150 -9.08 -6.06 -12.59
CA GLU A 150 -8.15 -6.09 -11.46
C GLU A 150 -7.11 -4.97 -11.55
N PHE A 151 -6.63 -4.66 -12.75
CA PHE A 151 -5.70 -3.54 -12.99
C PHE A 151 -6.35 -2.20 -12.66
N ASN A 152 -7.57 -1.95 -13.18
CA ASN A 152 -8.33 -0.73 -12.91
C ASN A 152 -8.61 -0.59 -11.41
N TYR A 153 -9.04 -1.68 -10.75
CA TYR A 153 -9.25 -1.70 -9.31
C TYR A 153 -7.96 -1.40 -8.52
N ASN A 154 -6.83 -1.98 -8.92
CA ASN A 154 -5.58 -1.77 -8.22
C ASN A 154 -5.08 -0.33 -8.34
N ILE A 155 -5.16 0.29 -9.52
CA ILE A 155 -4.71 1.67 -9.73
C ILE A 155 -5.69 2.67 -9.10
N ASP A 156 -6.98 2.52 -9.36
CA ASP A 156 -7.96 3.55 -8.99
C ASP A 156 -8.43 3.43 -7.54
N TYR A 157 -8.59 2.21 -7.02
CA TYR A 157 -9.09 2.01 -5.67
C TYR A 157 -7.99 1.68 -4.66
N LYS A 158 -7.09 0.74 -4.98
CA LYS A 158 -6.10 0.24 -4.01
C LYS A 158 -4.90 1.17 -3.82
N MET A 159 -4.42 1.81 -4.89
CA MET A 159 -3.32 2.77 -4.82
C MET A 159 -3.86 4.15 -4.40
N ARG A 160 -3.36 4.65 -3.26
CA ARG A 160 -3.65 6.02 -2.82
C ARG A 160 -2.99 7.03 -3.74
N PHE A 161 -3.67 8.15 -3.95
CA PHE A 161 -3.11 9.30 -4.64
C PHE A 161 -2.23 10.10 -3.68
N TYR A 162 -1.03 10.46 -4.14
CA TYR A 162 -0.17 11.46 -3.54
C TYR A 162 0.28 12.43 -4.63
N ALA A 163 0.22 13.73 -4.38
CA ALA A 163 0.65 14.71 -5.36
C ALA A 163 2.16 14.54 -5.68
N PRO A 164 2.61 14.61 -6.94
CA PRO A 164 4.04 14.57 -7.27
C PRO A 164 4.81 15.62 -6.47
N GLY A 165 5.93 15.25 -5.84
CA GLY A 165 6.68 16.14 -4.96
C GLY A 165 7.55 17.15 -5.72
N TYR A 166 8.04 16.77 -6.89
CA TYR A 166 8.93 17.54 -7.74
C TYR A 166 8.44 17.54 -9.20
N GLY A 167 9.17 18.26 -10.05
CA GLY A 167 8.83 18.47 -11.46
C GLY A 167 8.01 19.74 -11.66
N ASP A 168 8.33 20.45 -12.73
CA ASP A 168 7.85 21.81 -13.00
C ASP A 168 6.45 21.79 -13.63
N ILE A 169 6.13 20.73 -14.38
CA ILE A 169 4.88 20.65 -15.13
C ILE A 169 3.69 20.67 -14.18
N PHE A 170 3.66 19.79 -13.18
CA PHE A 170 2.52 19.77 -12.28
C PHE A 170 2.62 20.78 -11.15
N PHE A 171 3.75 21.50 -11.02
CA PHE A 171 4.04 22.36 -9.88
C PHE A 171 2.96 23.44 -9.67
N ILE A 172 2.68 24.21 -10.71
CA ILE A 172 1.69 25.30 -10.65
C ILE A 172 0.28 24.73 -10.44
N ASP A 173 -0.06 23.63 -11.10
CA ASP A 173 -1.38 23.00 -10.98
C ASP A 173 -1.68 22.53 -9.55
N LYS A 174 -0.67 21.97 -8.87
CA LYS A 174 -0.74 21.58 -7.44
C LYS A 174 -1.08 22.80 -6.57
N VAL A 175 -0.35 23.89 -6.76
CA VAL A 175 -0.53 25.15 -6.02
C VAL A 175 -1.92 25.73 -6.25
N ARG A 176 -2.40 25.72 -7.50
CA ARG A 176 -3.77 26.16 -7.85
C ARG A 176 -4.84 25.35 -7.13
N CYS A 177 -4.71 24.02 -7.09
CA CYS A 177 -5.66 23.15 -6.39
C CYS A 177 -5.70 23.43 -4.88
N TRP A 178 -4.55 23.64 -4.24
CA TRP A 178 -4.50 23.98 -2.81
C TRP A 178 -5.12 25.34 -2.52
N ARG A 179 -4.80 26.37 -3.31
CA ARG A 179 -5.39 27.71 -3.16
C ARG A 179 -6.90 27.68 -3.37
N ALA A 180 -7.36 26.99 -4.42
CA ALA A 180 -8.77 26.85 -4.70
C ALA A 180 -9.52 26.16 -3.54
N TRP A 181 -8.88 25.19 -2.90
CA TRP A 181 -9.44 24.52 -1.72
C TRP A 181 -9.65 25.48 -0.54
N PHE A 182 -8.70 26.39 -0.29
CA PHE A 182 -8.82 27.45 0.72
C PHE A 182 -9.94 28.45 0.34
N LEU A 183 -9.92 28.95 -0.89
CA LEU A 183 -10.88 29.95 -1.38
C LEU A 183 -12.32 29.43 -1.40
N PHE A 184 -12.53 28.18 -1.81
CA PHE A 184 -13.87 27.57 -1.84
C PHE A 184 -14.50 27.45 -0.45
N ARG A 185 -13.68 27.28 0.60
CA ARG A 185 -14.11 27.07 1.99
C ARG A 185 -13.98 28.31 2.87
N ASP A 186 -13.57 29.44 2.28
CA ASP A 186 -13.31 30.71 2.97
C ASP A 186 -12.30 30.58 4.12
N TYR A 187 -11.30 29.71 3.97
CA TYR A 187 -10.23 29.50 4.94
C TYR A 187 -9.02 30.42 4.69
N LYS A 188 -8.33 30.76 5.78
CA LYS A 188 -7.06 31.51 5.78
C LYS A 188 -5.89 30.58 6.08
N GLU A 189 -4.73 30.89 5.52
CA GLU A 189 -3.49 30.17 5.81
C GLU A 189 -3.07 30.40 7.27
N GLY A 190 -3.07 29.32 8.05
CA GLY A 190 -2.61 29.31 9.44
C GLY A 190 -1.16 28.85 9.56
N ARG A 191 -0.56 29.03 10.73
CA ARG A 191 0.82 28.56 11.00
C ARG A 191 0.94 27.04 10.84
N GLU A 192 2.06 26.59 10.29
CA GLU A 192 2.38 25.16 10.20
C GLU A 192 2.58 24.53 11.58
N ASP A 193 2.20 23.26 11.70
CA ASP A 193 2.52 22.49 12.89
C ASP A 193 4.02 22.18 12.89
N LEU A 194 4.73 22.52 13.98
CA LEU A 194 6.09 22.03 14.19
C LEU A 194 6.06 20.49 14.17
N PRO A 195 7.08 19.81 13.60
CA PRO A 195 7.20 18.36 13.58
C PRO A 195 7.53 17.82 14.98
N THR A 196 6.64 18.08 15.93
CA THR A 196 6.79 17.65 17.32
C THR A 196 6.14 16.30 17.43
N TYR A 197 6.96 15.26 17.38
CA TYR A 197 6.55 13.94 17.82
C TYR A 197 5.88 14.07 19.20
N ARG A 198 4.58 13.74 19.29
CA ARG A 198 3.83 13.43 20.53
C ARG A 198 3.22 14.56 21.38
N SER A 199 2.78 15.70 20.84
CA SER A 199 1.75 16.46 21.57
C SER A 199 0.39 15.80 21.32
N ILE A 200 -0.18 15.19 22.36
CA ILE A 200 -1.54 14.58 22.36
C ILE A 200 -2.63 15.63 22.06
N HIS A 201 -2.30 16.92 22.16
CA HIS A 201 -3.21 18.03 21.96
C HIS A 201 -2.86 18.77 20.66
N GLN A 202 -3.86 18.87 19.78
CA GLN A 202 -3.82 19.75 18.62
C GLN A 202 -3.67 21.20 19.12
N ILE A 203 -2.83 21.99 18.44
CA ILE A 203 -2.74 23.43 18.70
C ILE A 203 -4.14 24.02 18.46
N LEU A 204 -4.71 24.70 19.46
CA LEU A 204 -5.97 25.41 19.30
C LEU A 204 -5.78 26.53 18.27
N ARG A 205 -6.45 26.40 17.13
CA ARG A 205 -6.45 27.38 16.03
C ARG A 205 -7.80 28.10 15.98
N PRO A 206 -7.84 29.36 15.51
CA PRO A 206 -9.09 29.98 15.07
C PRO A 206 -9.82 29.08 14.07
N LYS A 207 -11.16 29.11 14.06
CA LYS A 207 -11.97 28.23 13.21
C LYS A 207 -11.68 28.37 11.71
N ASP A 208 -11.20 29.54 11.31
CA ASP A 208 -10.98 29.89 9.90
C ASP A 208 -9.52 29.72 9.46
N GLU A 209 -8.61 29.31 10.36
CA GLU A 209 -7.19 29.14 10.06
C GLU A 209 -6.81 27.67 9.89
N PHE A 210 -6.33 27.31 8.70
CA PHE A 210 -5.89 25.95 8.36
C PHE A 210 -4.43 25.94 7.90
N PRO A 211 -3.59 25.00 8.36
CA PRO A 211 -2.22 24.89 7.88
C PRO A 211 -2.19 24.37 6.44
N LEU A 212 -1.21 24.80 5.66
CA LEU A 212 -1.04 24.37 4.28
C LEU A 212 -0.81 22.85 4.21
N SER A 213 -0.03 22.27 5.11
CA SER A 213 0.19 20.82 5.16
C SER A 213 -1.10 20.01 5.33
N ALA A 214 -2.05 20.47 6.16
CA ALA A 214 -3.34 19.80 6.29
C ALA A 214 -4.23 20.00 5.05
N ALA A 215 -4.18 21.19 4.44
CA ALA A 215 -4.86 21.45 3.17
C ALA A 215 -4.34 20.55 2.05
N MET A 216 -3.02 20.37 1.95
CA MET A 216 -2.40 19.45 0.98
C MET A 216 -2.89 18.00 1.17
N LEU A 217 -2.98 17.53 2.42
CA LEU A 217 -3.53 16.21 2.72
C LEU A 217 -5.00 16.11 2.35
N ALA A 218 -5.81 17.10 2.71
CA ALA A 218 -7.25 17.13 2.38
C ALA A 218 -7.47 17.12 0.87
N VAL A 219 -6.69 17.90 0.12
CA VAL A 219 -6.69 17.93 -1.34
C VAL A 219 -6.33 16.56 -1.92
N ASN A 220 -5.28 15.91 -1.43
CA ASN A 220 -4.95 14.54 -1.87
C ASN A 220 -6.10 13.56 -1.61
N TYR A 221 -6.79 13.66 -0.47
CA TYR A 221 -7.96 12.83 -0.16
C TYR A 221 -9.14 13.11 -1.09
N GLU A 222 -9.42 14.37 -1.41
CA GLU A 222 -10.50 14.75 -2.33
C GLU A 222 -10.22 14.23 -3.74
N ILE A 223 -9.01 14.42 -4.25
CA ILE A 223 -8.59 13.92 -5.56
C ILE A 223 -8.63 12.38 -5.60
N HIS A 224 -8.22 11.72 -4.51
CA HIS A 224 -8.29 10.27 -4.42
C HIS A 224 -9.73 9.74 -4.54
N ARG A 225 -10.72 10.47 -4.01
CA ARG A 225 -12.14 10.09 -4.10
C ARG A 225 -12.73 10.25 -5.49
N GLN A 226 -12.21 11.17 -6.30
CA GLN A 226 -12.70 11.40 -7.66
C GLN A 226 -12.34 10.26 -8.62
N GLY A 227 -11.27 9.51 -8.32
CA GLY A 227 -10.77 8.47 -9.23
C GLY A 227 -10.11 9.04 -10.50
N VAL A 228 -9.57 8.14 -11.32
CA VAL A 228 -9.02 8.45 -12.65
C VAL A 228 -10.08 8.22 -13.71
N HIS A 229 -10.11 9.09 -14.73
CA HIS A 229 -11.06 8.94 -15.83
C HIS A 229 -10.89 7.59 -16.56
N PRO A 230 -11.99 6.86 -16.88
CA PRO A 230 -11.92 5.52 -17.47
C PRO A 230 -11.13 5.45 -18.78
N ALA A 231 -11.26 6.45 -19.65
CA ALA A 231 -10.49 6.51 -20.91
C ALA A 231 -8.96 6.54 -20.68
N ILE A 232 -8.52 7.19 -19.59
CA ILE A 232 -7.11 7.28 -19.23
C ILE A 232 -6.61 5.95 -18.66
N LEU A 233 -7.45 5.26 -17.88
CA LEU A 233 -7.15 3.89 -17.42
C LEU A 233 -7.05 2.92 -18.61
N ASP A 234 -7.95 3.02 -19.58
CA ASP A 234 -7.92 2.21 -20.79
C ASP A 234 -6.69 2.51 -21.67
N MET A 235 -6.31 3.79 -21.79
CA MET A 235 -5.07 4.20 -22.46
C MET A 235 -3.85 3.61 -21.74
N PHE A 236 -3.82 3.69 -20.41
CA PHE A 236 -2.71 3.18 -19.62
C PHE A 236 -2.63 1.65 -19.63
N TRP A 237 -3.77 0.96 -19.74
CA TRP A 237 -3.82 -0.49 -19.99
C TRP A 237 -3.21 -0.85 -21.35
N LYS A 238 -3.69 -0.20 -22.43
CA LYS A 238 -3.19 -0.41 -23.80
C LYS A 238 -1.71 -0.08 -23.95
N PHE A 239 -1.19 0.85 -23.15
CA PHE A 239 0.24 1.14 -23.12
C PHE A 239 1.07 -0.12 -22.77
N PHE A 240 0.60 -0.93 -21.81
CA PHE A 240 1.33 -2.11 -21.36
C PHE A 240 1.10 -3.35 -22.21
N THR A 241 -0.03 -3.48 -22.90
CA THR A 241 -0.38 -4.68 -23.65
C THR A 241 -1.22 -4.38 -24.87
N ASP A 242 -0.99 -5.16 -25.92
CA ASP A 242 -1.89 -5.21 -27.09
C ASP A 242 -3.01 -6.23 -26.87
N ASP A 243 -2.83 -7.18 -25.93
CA ASP A 243 -3.86 -8.14 -25.52
C ASP A 243 -4.93 -7.45 -24.66
N GLU A 244 -6.21 -7.66 -24.98
CA GLU A 244 -7.31 -6.94 -24.33
C GLU A 244 -7.63 -7.44 -22.91
N GLU A 245 -7.30 -8.70 -22.59
CA GLU A 245 -7.82 -9.37 -21.39
C GLU A 245 -6.82 -9.45 -20.22
N ILE A 246 -5.54 -9.71 -20.50
CA ILE A 246 -4.55 -10.08 -19.48
C ILE A 246 -3.23 -9.31 -19.67
N ILE A 247 -2.65 -8.83 -18.57
CA ILE A 247 -1.30 -8.28 -18.52
C ILE A 247 -0.40 -9.17 -17.64
N LYS A 248 0.82 -9.45 -18.13
CA LYS A 248 1.87 -10.13 -17.37
C LYS A 248 2.83 -9.14 -16.71
N ARG A 249 3.29 -9.49 -15.50
CA ARG A 249 4.23 -8.68 -14.72
C ARG A 249 5.52 -8.37 -15.48
N ASP A 250 6.08 -9.38 -16.16
CA ASP A 250 7.37 -9.25 -16.85
C ASP A 250 7.29 -8.25 -18.01
N ILE A 251 6.18 -8.26 -18.76
CA ILE A 251 5.94 -7.33 -19.87
C ILE A 251 5.92 -5.89 -19.35
N VAL A 252 5.23 -5.63 -18.24
CA VAL A 252 5.17 -4.31 -17.59
C VAL A 252 6.56 -3.88 -17.13
N THR A 253 7.30 -4.76 -16.44
CA THR A 253 8.66 -4.43 -15.99
C THR A 253 9.59 -4.11 -17.16
N CYS A 254 9.52 -4.90 -18.24
CA CYS A 254 10.38 -4.71 -19.41
C CYS A 254 10.06 -3.40 -20.14
N LYS A 255 8.77 -3.10 -20.37
CA LYS A 255 8.35 -1.84 -21.00
C LYS A 255 8.78 -0.62 -20.19
N LEU A 256 8.62 -0.66 -18.86
CA LEU A 256 9.03 0.45 -18.00
C LEU A 256 10.55 0.61 -17.94
N ASN A 257 11.31 -0.47 -17.80
CA ASN A 257 12.77 -0.42 -17.84
C ASN A 257 13.28 0.11 -19.19
N TRP A 258 12.64 -0.28 -20.29
CA TRP A 258 12.98 0.20 -21.63
C TRP A 258 12.78 1.72 -21.78
N ILE A 259 11.76 2.30 -21.13
CA ILE A 259 11.61 3.76 -21.08
C ILE A 259 12.77 4.37 -20.27
N VAL A 260 13.00 3.85 -19.06
CA VAL A 260 14.00 4.38 -18.13
C VAL A 260 15.39 4.43 -18.79
N ASP A 261 15.77 3.38 -19.52
CA ASP A 261 17.05 3.28 -20.23
C ASP A 261 17.22 4.35 -21.33
N ARG A 262 16.13 4.94 -21.83
CA ARG A 262 16.14 5.96 -22.90
C ARG A 262 16.05 7.39 -22.38
N LEU A 263 15.73 7.59 -21.10
CA LEU A 263 15.68 8.92 -20.50
C LEU A 263 17.11 9.45 -20.32
N LYS A 264 17.37 10.67 -20.81
CA LYS A 264 18.66 11.35 -20.64
C LYS A 264 18.69 12.09 -19.30
N LYS A 265 19.87 12.17 -18.66
CA LYS A 265 20.11 12.90 -17.40
C LYS A 265 19.30 12.37 -16.20
N LEU A 266 19.23 11.04 -16.07
CA LEU A 266 18.60 10.40 -14.92
C LEU A 266 19.58 10.32 -13.75
N ASP A 267 19.14 10.71 -12.55
CA ASP A 267 19.94 10.47 -11.35
C ASP A 267 20.02 8.96 -11.04
N PRO A 268 21.14 8.49 -10.46
CA PRO A 268 21.32 7.07 -10.19
C PRO A 268 20.25 6.56 -9.21
N GLY A 269 19.36 5.69 -9.71
CA GLY A 269 18.27 5.10 -8.94
C GLY A 269 16.94 5.87 -9.02
N GLU A 270 16.90 6.98 -9.75
CA GLU A 270 15.64 7.64 -10.09
C GLU A 270 14.87 6.82 -11.14
N GLY A 271 13.53 6.82 -11.03
CA GLY A 271 12.65 6.21 -12.02
C GLY A 271 12.19 7.22 -13.07
N ILE A 272 11.03 6.99 -13.68
CA ILE A 272 10.43 7.98 -14.60
C ILE A 272 9.95 9.18 -13.77
N SER A 273 10.54 10.35 -13.99
CA SER A 273 10.13 11.59 -13.30
C SER A 273 8.70 12.03 -13.70
N PRO A 274 8.00 12.82 -12.86
CA PRO A 274 6.65 13.29 -13.17
C PRO A 274 6.56 14.06 -14.49
N ASP A 275 7.59 14.85 -14.83
CA ASP A 275 7.61 15.63 -16.07
C ASP A 275 7.79 14.72 -17.30
N ASN A 276 8.71 13.76 -17.21
CA ASN A 276 8.88 12.75 -18.25
C ASN A 276 7.61 11.91 -18.42
N PHE A 277 6.93 11.57 -17.32
CA PHE A 277 5.65 10.87 -17.35
C PHE A 277 4.60 11.67 -18.14
N TYR A 278 4.48 12.97 -17.87
CA TYR A 278 3.56 13.84 -18.59
C TYR A 278 3.87 13.88 -20.09
N HIS A 279 5.13 14.08 -20.47
CA HIS A 279 5.53 14.13 -21.88
C HIS A 279 5.27 12.83 -22.63
N ILE A 280 5.39 11.67 -21.97
CA ILE A 280 5.10 10.37 -22.58
C ILE A 280 3.60 10.19 -22.84
N PHE A 281 2.74 10.64 -21.92
CA PHE A 281 1.31 10.29 -21.94
C PHE A 281 0.37 11.42 -22.39
N ILE A 282 0.86 12.64 -22.64
CA ILE A 282 -0.01 13.77 -23.01
C ILE A 282 -0.75 13.59 -24.33
N GLU A 283 -0.06 13.18 -25.40
CA GLU A 283 -0.72 12.98 -26.71
C GLU A 283 -1.70 11.80 -26.67
N PRO A 284 -1.33 10.61 -26.16
CA PRO A 284 -2.28 9.50 -26.01
C PRO A 284 -3.48 9.84 -25.12
N ALA A 285 -3.28 10.63 -24.05
CA ALA A 285 -4.37 11.04 -23.17
C ALA A 285 -5.36 11.97 -23.88
N ARG A 286 -4.87 12.92 -24.68
CA ARG A 286 -5.73 13.82 -25.46
C ARG A 286 -6.58 13.06 -26.47
N GLU A 287 -6.00 12.09 -27.16
CA GLU A 287 -6.73 11.23 -28.09
C GLU A 287 -7.79 10.39 -27.35
N ALA A 288 -7.41 9.75 -26.25
CA ALA A 288 -8.32 8.93 -25.46
C ALA A 288 -9.51 9.72 -24.91
N LEU A 289 -9.29 10.95 -24.44
CA LEU A 289 -10.37 11.81 -23.94
C LEU A 289 -11.28 12.32 -25.07
N LYS A 290 -10.74 12.62 -26.26
CA LYS A 290 -11.55 13.03 -27.42
C LYS A 290 -12.47 11.93 -27.92
N HIS A 291 -12.00 10.68 -27.92
CA HIS A 291 -12.77 9.53 -28.38
C HIS A 291 -13.68 8.91 -27.31
N PHE A 292 -13.76 9.50 -26.12
CA PHE A 292 -14.55 8.94 -25.03
C PHE A 292 -16.04 9.24 -25.19
N HIS A 293 -16.83 8.18 -25.37
CA HIS A 293 -18.28 8.24 -25.41
C HIS A 293 -18.87 7.99 -24.01
N LYS A 294 -19.34 9.05 -23.35
CA LYS A 294 -19.91 8.98 -21.99
C LYS A 294 -21.15 8.10 -21.91
N ASP A 295 -22.06 8.21 -22.87
CA ASP A 295 -23.35 7.50 -22.82
C ASP A 295 -23.20 5.99 -22.99
N SER A 296 -22.30 5.53 -23.88
CA SER A 296 -22.01 4.11 -24.02
C SER A 296 -21.38 3.56 -22.75
N PHE A 297 -20.41 4.29 -22.18
CA PHE A 297 -19.78 3.91 -20.92
C PHE A 297 -20.80 3.77 -19.78
N VAL A 298 -21.70 4.74 -19.61
CA VAL A 298 -22.74 4.69 -18.58
C VAL A 298 -23.68 3.50 -18.78
N ARG A 299 -24.09 3.21 -20.03
CA ARG A 299 -24.92 2.02 -20.33
C ARG A 299 -24.21 0.72 -19.97
N ASP A 300 -22.92 0.62 -20.29
CA ASP A 300 -22.11 -0.55 -19.97
C ASP A 300 -21.92 -0.72 -18.46
N GLN A 301 -21.69 0.37 -17.72
CA GLN A 301 -21.63 0.31 -16.25
C GLN A 301 -22.96 -0.14 -15.64
N HIS A 302 -24.09 0.40 -16.08
CA HIS A 302 -25.40 -0.05 -15.62
C HIS A 302 -25.68 -1.51 -15.98
N ARG A 303 -25.18 -2.01 -17.11
CA ARG A 303 -25.27 -3.42 -17.45
C ARG A 303 -24.46 -4.28 -16.47
N ARG A 304 -23.19 -3.94 -16.23
CA ARG A 304 -22.32 -4.67 -15.29
C ARG A 304 -22.85 -4.65 -13.86
N MET A 305 -23.39 -3.52 -13.41
CA MET A 305 -24.03 -3.41 -12.09
C MET A 305 -25.24 -4.34 -11.98
N ARG A 306 -26.10 -4.38 -13.01
CA ARG A 306 -27.23 -5.32 -13.06
C ARG A 306 -26.78 -6.78 -13.03
N GLU A 307 -25.74 -7.12 -13.78
CA GLU A 307 -25.17 -8.47 -13.80
C GLU A 307 -24.62 -8.87 -12.41
N SER A 308 -23.93 -7.95 -11.73
CA SER A 308 -23.45 -8.13 -10.34
C SER A 308 -24.60 -8.33 -9.35
N ASP A 309 -25.64 -7.50 -9.44
CA ASP A 309 -26.83 -7.61 -8.57
C ASP A 309 -27.54 -8.95 -8.75
N ILE A 310 -27.68 -9.41 -10.00
CA ILE A 310 -28.26 -10.73 -10.32
C ILE A 310 -27.38 -11.83 -9.70
N TYR A 311 -26.07 -11.76 -9.89
CA TYR A 311 -25.14 -12.74 -9.33
C TYR A 311 -25.24 -12.82 -7.79
N GLN A 312 -25.28 -11.67 -7.11
CA GLN A 312 -25.44 -11.61 -5.66
C GLN A 312 -26.78 -12.19 -5.20
N LYS A 313 -27.88 -11.92 -5.92
CA LYS A 313 -29.20 -12.52 -5.65
C LYS A 313 -29.19 -14.03 -5.81
N VAL A 314 -28.50 -14.55 -6.84
CA VAL A 314 -28.34 -16.00 -7.03
C VAL A 314 -27.56 -16.62 -5.88
N LEU A 315 -26.47 -15.98 -5.43
CA LEU A 315 -25.69 -16.43 -4.27
C LEU A 315 -26.51 -16.41 -2.97
N SER A 316 -27.28 -15.35 -2.71
CA SER A 316 -28.13 -15.27 -1.52
C SER A 316 -29.23 -16.33 -1.52
N ASN A 317 -29.84 -16.57 -2.68
CA ASN A 317 -30.86 -17.61 -2.85
C ASN A 317 -30.28 -19.00 -2.64
N ASN A 318 -29.11 -19.29 -3.23
CA ASN A 318 -28.41 -20.56 -3.01
C ASN A 318 -28.04 -20.78 -1.53
N LYS A 319 -27.63 -19.72 -0.83
CA LYS A 319 -27.36 -19.78 0.61
C LYS A 319 -28.63 -20.08 1.41
N ALA A 320 -29.74 -19.42 1.10
CA ALA A 320 -31.04 -19.65 1.74
C ALA A 320 -31.54 -21.09 1.49
N LEU A 321 -31.40 -21.60 0.26
CA LEU A 321 -31.74 -22.98 -0.09
C LEU A 321 -30.94 -23.99 0.74
N ARG A 322 -29.62 -23.80 0.87
CA ARG A 322 -28.77 -24.66 1.72
C ARG A 322 -29.20 -24.65 3.18
N GLN A 323 -29.66 -23.51 3.70
CA GLN A 323 -30.18 -23.43 5.06
C GLN A 323 -31.52 -24.15 5.21
N ARG A 324 -32.46 -23.95 4.28
CA ARG A 324 -33.74 -24.66 4.25
C ARG A 324 -33.54 -26.16 4.18
N TYR A 325 -32.64 -26.63 3.32
CA TYR A 325 -32.30 -28.04 3.20
C TYR A 325 -31.77 -28.60 4.53
N LYS A 326 -30.86 -27.88 5.21
CA LYS A 326 -30.36 -28.30 6.53
C LYS A 326 -31.49 -28.43 7.56
N ILE A 327 -32.38 -27.44 7.63
CA ILE A 327 -33.52 -27.46 8.56
C ILE A 327 -34.42 -28.65 8.26
N LEU A 328 -34.79 -28.86 6.98
CA LEU A 328 -35.60 -29.99 6.56
C LEU A 328 -34.93 -31.32 6.89
N THR A 329 -33.65 -31.49 6.57
CA THR A 329 -32.92 -32.73 6.91
C THR A 329 -32.84 -32.96 8.42
N ALA A 330 -32.72 -31.91 9.23
CA ALA A 330 -32.71 -32.04 10.68
C ALA A 330 -34.09 -32.47 11.20
N ALA A 331 -35.16 -31.84 10.71
CA ALA A 331 -36.54 -32.21 11.03
C ALA A 331 -36.84 -33.67 10.65
N TYR A 332 -36.52 -34.07 9.41
CA TYR A 332 -36.67 -35.46 8.97
C TYR A 332 -35.82 -36.43 9.78
N LEU A 333 -34.58 -36.08 10.14
CA LEU A 333 -33.75 -36.94 10.99
C LEU A 333 -34.32 -37.07 12.40
N GLU A 334 -34.93 -36.02 12.95
CA GLU A 334 -35.62 -36.08 14.25
C GLU A 334 -36.86 -36.96 14.19
N GLU A 335 -37.67 -36.83 13.13
CA GLU A 335 -38.81 -37.71 12.86
C GLU A 335 -38.39 -39.18 12.68
N ILE A 336 -37.35 -39.45 11.88
CA ILE A 336 -36.80 -40.80 11.74
C ILE A 336 -36.31 -41.32 13.10
N ARG A 337 -35.59 -40.51 13.87
CA ARG A 337 -35.12 -40.89 15.22
C ARG A 337 -36.26 -41.16 16.18
N SER A 338 -37.38 -40.43 16.09
CA SER A 338 -38.55 -40.67 16.95
C SER A 338 -39.25 -41.98 16.57
N MET A 339 -39.40 -42.26 15.27
CA MET A 339 -39.99 -43.49 14.75
C MET A 339 -39.19 -44.74 15.15
N TYR A 340 -37.85 -44.67 15.09
CA TYR A 340 -36.96 -45.78 15.46
C TYR A 340 -36.48 -45.73 16.92
N LYS A 341 -37.14 -44.93 17.78
CA LYS A 341 -36.72 -44.77 19.17
C LYS A 341 -37.02 -46.04 19.98
N THR A 342 -36.00 -46.84 20.23
CA THR A 342 -36.10 -47.97 21.15
C THR A 342 -36.01 -47.48 22.61
N PRO A 343 -36.80 -48.06 23.54
CA PRO A 343 -36.69 -47.73 24.95
C PRO A 343 -35.29 -48.10 25.45
N THR A 344 -34.54 -47.10 25.90
CA THR A 344 -33.20 -47.33 26.46
C THR A 344 -33.29 -48.20 27.71
N PRO A 345 -32.54 -49.34 27.78
CA PRO A 345 -32.56 -50.21 28.94
C PRO A 345 -32.23 -49.45 30.23
N THR A 346 -32.95 -49.75 31.30
CA THR A 346 -32.83 -49.05 32.61
C THR A 346 -31.41 -49.13 33.18
N PHE A 347 -30.69 -50.22 32.93
CA PHE A 347 -29.30 -50.38 33.30
C PHE A 347 -28.38 -49.34 32.63
N TYR A 348 -28.58 -49.06 31.34
CA TYR A 348 -27.77 -48.09 30.61
C TYR A 348 -27.99 -46.66 31.13
N ARG A 349 -29.23 -46.30 31.48
CA ARG A 349 -29.54 -45.02 32.13
C ARG A 349 -28.83 -44.86 33.47
N ARG A 350 -28.75 -45.93 34.27
CA ARG A 350 -28.00 -45.92 35.54
C ARG A 350 -26.50 -45.77 35.32
N TYR A 351 -25.95 -46.45 34.31
CA TYR A 351 -24.54 -46.34 33.92
C TYR A 351 -24.18 -44.91 33.49
N GLU A 352 -24.95 -44.29 32.59
CA GLU A 352 -24.68 -42.92 32.15
C GLU A 352 -24.82 -41.89 33.27
N ARG A 353 -25.82 -42.04 34.16
CA ARG A 353 -25.95 -41.17 35.34
C ARG A 353 -24.72 -41.24 36.23
N ARG A 354 -24.19 -42.44 36.51
CA ARG A 354 -22.94 -42.59 37.29
C ARG A 354 -21.74 -41.98 36.57
N ARG A 355 -21.64 -42.19 35.25
CA ARG A 355 -20.55 -41.65 34.44
C ARG A 355 -20.56 -40.12 34.39
N LEU A 356 -21.73 -39.52 34.18
CA LEU A 356 -21.92 -38.06 34.16
C LEU A 356 -21.70 -37.44 35.55
N ALA A 357 -22.20 -38.07 36.62
CA ALA A 357 -21.92 -37.65 37.98
C ALA A 357 -20.41 -37.63 38.26
N GLY A 358 -19.67 -38.66 37.84
CA GLY A 358 -18.21 -38.67 37.95
C GLY A 358 -17.53 -37.52 37.19
N TYR A 359 -18.05 -37.16 36.01
CA TYR A 359 -17.52 -36.04 35.23
C TYR A 359 -17.80 -34.67 35.88
N PHE A 360 -19.03 -34.43 36.36
CA PHE A 360 -19.39 -33.19 37.03
C PHE A 360 -18.66 -33.02 38.37
N ASN A 361 -18.47 -34.10 39.13
CA ASN A 361 -17.65 -34.08 40.35
C ASN A 361 -16.20 -33.69 40.04
N LEU A 362 -15.63 -34.22 38.95
CA LEU A 362 -14.26 -33.88 38.53
C LEU A 362 -14.13 -32.42 38.05
N LEU A 363 -15.17 -31.86 37.44
CA LEU A 363 -15.23 -30.43 37.10
C LEU A 363 -15.32 -29.55 38.35
N ALA A 364 -16.16 -29.92 39.32
CA ALA A 364 -16.29 -29.23 40.59
C ALA A 364 -14.95 -29.22 41.37
N ASP A 365 -14.29 -30.36 41.47
CA ASP A 365 -12.96 -30.48 42.08
C ASP A 365 -11.92 -29.57 41.40
N ASN A 366 -11.94 -29.50 40.07
CA ASN A 366 -11.02 -28.64 39.33
C ASN A 366 -11.32 -27.14 39.53
N TYR A 367 -12.60 -26.79 39.64
CA TYR A 367 -13.01 -25.43 39.95
C TYR A 367 -12.57 -25.02 41.36
N GLU A 368 -12.78 -25.87 42.36
CA GLU A 368 -12.29 -25.65 43.72
C GLU A 368 -10.77 -25.52 43.80
N ARG A 369 -10.02 -26.35 43.08
CA ARG A 369 -8.55 -26.24 43.01
C ARG A 369 -8.11 -24.91 42.41
N ASN A 370 -8.84 -24.39 41.42
CA ASN A 370 -8.54 -23.09 40.82
C ASN A 370 -8.90 -21.93 41.75
N GLN A 371 -10.02 -22.02 42.47
CA GLN A 371 -10.40 -21.08 43.52
C GLN A 371 -9.34 -21.01 44.63
N ARG A 372 -8.89 -22.17 45.15
CA ARG A 372 -7.81 -22.24 46.16
C ARG A 372 -6.48 -21.66 45.66
N ARG A 373 -6.16 -21.83 44.37
CA ARG A 373 -4.97 -21.22 43.76
C ARG A 373 -5.05 -19.70 43.65
N ARG A 374 -6.24 -19.15 43.44
CA ARG A 374 -6.47 -17.70 43.36
C ARG A 374 -6.47 -17.03 44.75
N ALA A 375 -6.88 -17.76 45.78
CA ALA A 375 -6.90 -17.29 47.16
C ALA A 375 -5.53 -17.37 47.88
N LEU A 376 -4.53 -18.03 47.28
CA LEU A 376 -3.18 -18.11 47.85
C LEU A 376 -2.44 -16.76 47.73
N PRO A 377 -1.77 -16.29 48.79
CA PRO A 377 -0.91 -15.11 48.75
C PRO A 377 0.19 -15.26 47.68
N PRO A 378 0.56 -14.19 46.97
CA PRO A 378 1.50 -14.25 45.84
C PRO A 378 2.88 -14.81 46.23
N GLU A 379 3.34 -14.59 47.46
CA GLU A 379 4.62 -15.09 47.98
C GLU A 379 4.66 -16.62 48.09
N LEU A 380 3.55 -17.25 48.50
CA LEU A 380 3.44 -18.71 48.56
C LEU A 380 3.35 -19.31 47.15
N VAL A 381 2.76 -18.60 46.20
CA VAL A 381 2.69 -19.02 44.79
C VAL A 381 4.09 -19.07 44.17
N GLU A 382 4.96 -18.11 44.49
CA GLU A 382 6.35 -18.11 44.02
C GLU A 382 7.17 -19.24 44.65
N LYS A 383 7.00 -19.51 45.95
CA LYS A 383 7.62 -20.68 46.61
C LYS A 383 7.18 -22.00 45.99
N TYR A 384 5.89 -22.20 45.74
CA TYR A 384 5.38 -23.41 45.08
C TYR A 384 5.87 -23.54 43.63
N LYS A 385 6.03 -22.43 42.90
CA LYS A 385 6.61 -22.45 41.54
C LYS A 385 8.09 -22.83 41.57
N ALA A 386 8.85 -22.30 42.52
CA ALA A 386 10.26 -22.63 42.72
C ALA A 386 10.45 -24.11 43.11
N GLU A 387 9.65 -24.63 44.05
CA GLU A 387 9.66 -26.05 44.44
C GLU A 387 9.28 -26.98 43.29
N ARG A 388 8.33 -26.58 42.44
CA ARG A 388 7.91 -27.37 41.29
C ARG A 388 8.94 -27.35 40.16
N ALA A 389 9.71 -26.27 40.02
CA ALA A 389 10.84 -26.18 39.10
C ALA A 389 12.06 -26.97 39.59
N ALA A 390 12.25 -27.09 40.91
CA ALA A 390 13.32 -27.88 41.52
C ALA A 390 13.09 -29.39 41.48
N LYS A 391 11.84 -29.86 41.36
CA LYS A 391 11.55 -31.30 41.22
C LYS A 391 11.97 -31.81 39.84
N PRO A 392 12.80 -32.88 39.76
CA PRO A 392 13.22 -33.43 38.48
C PRO A 392 11.99 -33.91 37.70
N VAL A 393 11.86 -33.44 36.46
CA VAL A 393 10.77 -33.85 35.56
C VAL A 393 11.02 -35.30 35.17
N VAL A 394 10.42 -36.24 35.90
CA VAL A 394 10.33 -37.64 35.47
C VAL A 394 9.42 -37.68 34.25
N LYS A 395 10.01 -37.55 33.06
CA LYS A 395 9.31 -37.79 31.79
C LYS A 395 8.97 -39.28 31.74
N LYS A 396 7.81 -39.67 32.27
CA LYS A 396 7.20 -40.95 31.88
C LYS A 396 7.08 -40.92 30.35
N LYS A 397 7.80 -41.80 29.66
CA LYS A 397 7.68 -41.98 28.20
C LYS A 397 6.21 -42.26 27.90
N ARG A 398 5.50 -41.24 27.41
CA ARG A 398 4.13 -41.39 26.94
C ARG A 398 4.24 -42.10 25.61
N GLU A 399 3.80 -43.37 25.55
CA GLU A 399 3.64 -44.06 24.28
C GLU A 399 2.80 -43.19 23.34
N LYS A 400 3.39 -42.79 22.21
CA LYS A 400 2.68 -42.03 21.18
C LYS A 400 1.64 -42.95 20.56
N ARG A 401 0.40 -42.88 21.07
CA ARG A 401 -0.72 -43.53 20.38
C ARG A 401 -0.85 -42.89 18.99
N PRO A 402 -0.93 -43.69 17.91
CA PRO A 402 -1.04 -43.16 16.56
C PRO A 402 -2.32 -42.32 16.43
N SER A 403 -2.21 -41.22 15.67
CA SER A 403 -3.36 -40.34 15.41
C SER A 403 -4.50 -41.13 14.76
N LYS A 404 -5.75 -40.72 14.98
CA LYS A 404 -6.93 -41.34 14.33
C LYS A 404 -6.78 -41.39 12.81
N ARG A 405 -6.06 -40.42 12.21
CA ARG A 405 -5.75 -40.36 10.78
C ARG A 405 -4.80 -41.49 10.35
N ASN A 406 -3.75 -41.77 11.13
CA ASN A 406 -2.81 -42.85 10.82
C ASN A 406 -3.40 -44.25 11.04
N LYS A 407 -4.27 -44.41 12.05
CA LYS A 407 -5.05 -45.65 12.23
C LYS A 407 -5.98 -45.95 11.05
N LYS A 408 -6.58 -44.92 10.44
CA LYS A 408 -7.48 -45.06 9.29
C LYS A 408 -6.74 -45.36 7.98
N LEU A 409 -5.46 -45.02 7.90
CA LEU A 409 -4.60 -45.20 6.72
C LEU A 409 -3.69 -46.44 6.80
N GLY A 410 -3.83 -47.29 7.84
CA GLY A 410 -3.03 -48.50 8.02
C GLY A 410 -1.54 -48.30 8.30
N ARG A 411 -1.05 -47.05 8.36
CA ARG A 411 0.36 -46.74 8.55
C ARG A 411 0.68 -46.60 10.04
N GLY A 412 1.24 -47.66 10.62
CA GLY A 412 1.68 -47.68 12.01
C GLY A 412 1.65 -49.05 12.70
N VAL A 413 1.30 -50.13 11.98
CA VAL A 413 1.60 -51.49 12.42
C VAL A 413 2.92 -51.88 11.78
N ALA A 414 4.01 -51.76 12.52
CA ALA A 414 5.25 -52.47 12.21
C ALA A 414 5.16 -53.82 12.92
N ASN A 415 5.49 -54.90 12.21
CA ASN A 415 5.76 -56.21 12.82
C ASN A 415 6.93 -56.13 13.80
#